data_AF-A0A3B1CG05-F1
#
_entry.id   AF-A0A3B1CG05-F1
#
_cell.length_a   1.000
_cell.length_b   1.000
_cell.length_c   1.000
_cell.angle_alpha   90.00
_cell.angle_beta   90.00
_cell.angle_gamma   90.00
#
_symmetry.space_group_name_H-M   'P 1'
#
loop_
_entity.id
_entity.type
_entity.pdbx_description
1 polymer ?
#
loop_
_entity_poly.entity_id
_entity_poly.type
_entity_poly.pdbx_seq_one_letter_code
_entity_poly.pdbx_strand_id
1 'polypeptide(L)'
;MINWANHPESLWSKNLLISSDFPHYIREGIEKGVYNGNELAYEGLGGIAVYFSGPIGGLMAPHPSLPIPDPFLDTLYSEPSFTKTKALGDQIAILSLSALKKNSEEIDKTNIYLRAKTIYLPLDNTVFRIASGIGLLKRGSPELFNTRSEVAALQIGPAMFVSIPGEIYPEIVYGGIEAPEGRDFKVYPIEVPPIQDVITTKYKFYICLSNDEIGYIIPKSEWDVEKPYLYNSKSDFYGEGNSLGPETAPLLYKDIVEVIRDLE
;
A
#
# COMPACT_ATOMS: atom_id res chain seq x y z
N MET A 1 -1.72 2.79 -15.86
CA MET A 1 -1.74 2.19 -14.51
C MET A 1 -1.60 3.31 -13.49
N ILE A 2 -2.26 3.20 -12.35
CA ILE A 2 -2.23 4.16 -11.24
C ILE A 2 -1.80 3.40 -9.99
N ASN A 3 -0.74 3.86 -9.33
CA ASN A 3 -0.28 3.32 -8.05
C ASN A 3 -0.46 4.41 -6.99
N TRP A 4 -1.36 4.18 -6.03
CA TRP A 4 -1.73 5.19 -5.05
C TRP A 4 -1.78 4.61 -3.63
N ALA A 5 -1.19 5.33 -2.69
CA ALA A 5 -0.98 4.91 -1.30
C ALA A 5 -2.10 5.46 -0.39
N ASN A 6 -3.30 4.90 -0.52
CA ASN A 6 -4.40 5.17 0.39
C ASN A 6 -5.38 3.99 0.42
N HIS A 7 -5.87 3.62 1.61
CA HIS A 7 -6.86 2.59 1.83
C HIS A 7 -8.17 2.92 1.09
N PRO A 8 -8.69 2.03 0.21
CA PRO A 8 -10.01 2.15 -0.43
C PRO A 8 -11.19 2.05 0.57
N GLU A 9 -11.29 3.00 1.50
CA GLU A 9 -12.21 2.97 2.65
C GLU A 9 -13.05 4.24 2.80
N SER A 10 -13.24 5.04 1.74
CA SER A 10 -13.98 6.31 1.85
C SER A 10 -15.48 6.16 2.11
N LEU A 11 -16.07 4.99 1.80
CA LEU A 11 -17.46 4.66 2.12
C LEU A 11 -17.68 4.21 3.58
N TRP A 12 -16.61 3.81 4.26
CA TRP A 12 -16.60 3.37 5.67
C TRP A 12 -17.57 2.22 6.02
N SER A 13 -17.61 1.87 7.30
CA SER A 13 -18.24 0.64 7.82
C SER A 13 -19.78 0.59 7.78
N LYS A 14 -20.46 1.70 7.51
CA LYS A 14 -21.93 1.75 7.44
C LYS A 14 -22.47 1.45 6.04
N ASN A 15 -21.62 1.47 5.01
CA ASN A 15 -22.04 1.14 3.66
C ASN A 15 -22.29 -0.38 3.54
N LEU A 16 -23.46 -0.75 3.00
CA LEU A 16 -23.86 -2.15 2.80
C LEU A 16 -23.80 -2.58 1.33
N LEU A 17 -23.38 -1.68 0.43
CA LEU A 17 -23.31 -1.93 -1.01
C LEU A 17 -21.91 -2.40 -1.41
N ILE A 18 -21.83 -3.33 -2.34
CA ILE A 18 -20.57 -3.72 -2.96
C ILE A 18 -20.04 -2.55 -3.79
N SER A 19 -18.80 -2.16 -3.52
CA SER A 19 -18.12 -1.06 -4.20
C SER A 19 -16.63 -1.35 -4.26
N SER A 20 -15.96 -0.85 -5.30
CA SER A 20 -14.50 -0.79 -5.31
C SER A 20 -13.97 0.56 -4.83
N ASP A 21 -14.79 1.32 -4.10
CA ASP A 21 -14.51 2.62 -3.48
C ASP A 21 -13.94 3.67 -4.47
N PHE A 22 -13.14 4.64 -4.02
CA PHE A 22 -12.58 5.69 -4.87
C PHE A 22 -11.74 5.16 -6.05
N PRO A 23 -11.07 3.97 -6.00
CA PRO A 23 -10.45 3.37 -7.18
C PRO A 23 -11.39 3.21 -8.38
N HIS A 24 -12.70 3.05 -8.17
CA HIS A 24 -13.66 3.05 -9.27
C HIS A 24 -13.62 4.36 -10.05
N TYR A 25 -13.76 5.47 -9.35
CA TYR A 25 -13.85 6.81 -9.95
C TYR A 25 -12.51 7.26 -10.51
N ILE A 26 -11.38 6.82 -9.93
CA ILE A 26 -10.07 7.00 -10.56
C ILE A 26 -10.06 6.34 -11.95
N ARG A 27 -10.38 5.03 -12.02
CA ARG A 27 -10.35 4.31 -13.29
C ARG A 27 -11.30 4.92 -14.31
N GLU A 28 -12.53 5.23 -13.89
CA GLU A 28 -13.51 5.87 -14.77
C GLU A 28 -13.03 7.24 -15.27
N GLY A 29 -12.46 8.06 -14.40
CA GLY A 29 -11.91 9.36 -14.75
C GLY A 29 -10.74 9.26 -15.74
N ILE A 30 -9.86 8.26 -15.59
CA ILE A 30 -8.76 8.01 -16.53
C ILE A 30 -9.27 7.50 -17.87
N GLU A 31 -10.22 6.55 -17.87
CA GLU A 31 -10.71 5.91 -19.09
C GLU A 31 -11.63 6.83 -19.90
N LYS A 32 -12.56 7.51 -19.24
CA LYS A 32 -13.66 8.25 -19.88
C LYS A 32 -13.54 9.77 -19.74
N GLY A 33 -12.70 10.24 -18.84
CA GLY A 33 -12.57 11.65 -18.49
C GLY A 33 -13.34 12.02 -17.23
N VAL A 34 -13.04 13.21 -16.70
CA VAL A 34 -13.65 13.75 -15.49
C VAL A 34 -14.65 14.83 -15.86
N TYR A 35 -15.87 14.72 -15.33
CA TYR A 35 -17.00 15.58 -15.67
C TYR A 35 -17.38 16.50 -14.52
N ASN A 36 -17.72 17.75 -14.85
CA ASN A 36 -18.42 18.67 -13.96
C ASN A 36 -19.90 18.70 -14.37
N GLY A 37 -20.76 17.98 -13.64
CA GLY A 37 -22.13 17.72 -14.08
C GLY A 37 -22.15 16.95 -15.40
N ASN A 38 -22.69 17.56 -16.46
CA ASN A 38 -22.73 16.96 -17.80
C ASN A 38 -21.61 17.46 -18.72
N GLU A 39 -20.79 18.41 -18.25
CA GLU A 39 -19.72 18.99 -19.04
C GLU A 39 -18.41 18.24 -18.80
N LEU A 40 -17.74 17.85 -19.88
CA LEU A 40 -16.43 17.23 -19.80
C LEU A 40 -15.40 18.29 -19.38
N ALA A 41 -14.77 18.11 -18.23
CA ALA A 41 -13.77 19.04 -17.69
C ALA A 41 -12.33 18.59 -17.99
N TYR A 42 -12.08 17.28 -17.95
CA TYR A 42 -10.78 16.68 -18.31
C TYR A 42 -11.00 15.51 -19.25
N GLU A 43 -10.38 15.57 -20.43
CA GLU A 43 -10.41 14.47 -21.40
C GLU A 43 -9.74 13.21 -20.81
N GLY A 44 -10.42 12.07 -20.92
CA GLY A 44 -9.86 10.77 -20.58
C GLY A 44 -8.87 10.29 -21.64
N LEU A 45 -8.11 9.26 -21.30
CA LEU A 45 -7.12 8.63 -22.19
C LEU A 45 -7.71 7.49 -23.03
N GLY A 46 -8.93 7.04 -22.72
CA GLY A 46 -9.47 5.79 -23.24
C GLY A 46 -8.77 4.56 -22.65
N GLY A 47 -9.00 3.39 -23.26
CA GLY A 47 -8.33 2.15 -22.89
C GLY A 47 -8.79 1.57 -21.55
N ILE A 48 -7.87 0.85 -20.89
CA ILE A 48 -8.12 0.17 -19.60
C ILE A 48 -7.21 0.78 -18.54
N ALA A 49 -7.80 1.32 -17.49
CA ALA A 49 -7.08 1.80 -16.31
C ALA A 49 -6.96 0.68 -15.27
N VAL A 50 -5.73 0.38 -14.89
CA VAL A 50 -5.43 -0.56 -13.80
C VAL A 50 -4.97 0.23 -12.58
N TYR A 51 -5.59 -0.03 -11.42
CA TYR A 51 -5.25 0.56 -10.13
C TYR A 51 -4.53 -0.46 -9.26
N PHE A 52 -3.45 -0.06 -8.61
CA PHE A 52 -2.74 -0.83 -7.60
C PHE A 52 -2.55 -0.02 -6.32
N SER A 53 -2.81 -0.66 -5.18
CA SER A 53 -2.50 -0.08 -3.87
C SER A 53 -0.99 0.07 -3.69
N GLY A 54 -0.58 1.26 -3.25
CA GLY A 54 0.77 1.55 -2.79
C GLY A 54 1.00 1.13 -1.33
N PRO A 55 2.06 1.63 -0.68
CA PRO A 55 2.31 1.42 0.75
C PRO A 55 1.19 2.07 1.57
N ILE A 56 0.31 1.25 2.16
CA ILE A 56 -0.90 1.71 2.89
C ILE A 56 -0.85 1.43 4.40
N GLY A 57 0.25 0.87 4.91
CA GLY A 57 0.44 0.62 6.33
C GLY A 57 0.24 1.86 7.20
N GLY A 58 -0.13 1.65 8.47
CA GLY A 58 -0.48 2.75 9.38
C GLY A 58 -1.89 3.31 9.18
N LEU A 59 -2.78 2.55 8.50
CA LEU A 59 -4.16 2.96 8.21
C LEU A 59 -4.24 4.30 7.46
N MET A 60 -3.41 4.46 6.42
CA MET A 60 -3.49 5.63 5.55
C MET A 60 -4.82 5.66 4.80
N ALA A 61 -5.86 6.21 5.41
CA ALA A 61 -7.24 6.12 4.93
C ALA A 61 -7.90 7.50 4.82
N PRO A 62 -8.94 7.66 3.99
CA PRO A 62 -9.70 8.89 3.87
C PRO A 62 -10.72 8.98 5.02
N HIS A 63 -10.19 9.13 6.24
CA HIS A 63 -10.97 9.07 7.49
C HIS A 63 -12.19 10.02 7.45
N PRO A 64 -13.33 9.66 8.07
CA PRO A 64 -14.53 10.51 8.07
C PRO A 64 -14.30 11.95 8.56
N SER A 65 -13.34 12.19 9.46
CA SER A 65 -13.00 13.55 9.93
C SER A 65 -12.24 14.40 8.92
N LEU A 66 -11.76 13.82 7.82
CA LEU A 66 -11.04 14.52 6.76
C LEU A 66 -12.01 14.86 5.63
N PRO A 67 -12.39 16.14 5.48
CA PRO A 67 -13.23 16.57 4.36
C PRO A 67 -12.46 16.48 3.05
N ILE A 68 -13.14 16.03 2.00
CA ILE A 68 -12.59 16.01 0.63
C ILE A 68 -13.28 17.10 -0.19
N PRO A 69 -12.53 18.03 -0.80
CA PRO A 69 -13.14 19.04 -1.65
C PRO A 69 -13.72 18.45 -2.94
N ASP A 70 -14.80 19.05 -3.43
CA ASP A 70 -15.21 18.82 -4.81
C ASP A 70 -14.13 19.41 -5.76
N PRO A 71 -13.76 18.71 -6.84
CA PRO A 71 -12.75 19.19 -7.77
C PRO A 71 -13.15 20.46 -8.56
N PHE A 72 -14.44 20.80 -8.62
CA PHE A 72 -14.96 21.90 -9.45
C PHE A 72 -15.82 22.91 -8.68
N LEU A 73 -16.49 22.47 -7.63
CA LEU A 73 -17.39 23.29 -6.81
C LEU A 73 -16.70 23.75 -5.53
N ASP A 74 -17.13 24.88 -5.00
CA ASP A 74 -16.75 25.32 -3.66
C ASP A 74 -17.54 24.53 -2.60
N THR A 75 -17.25 23.24 -2.48
CA THR A 75 -17.97 22.30 -1.61
C THR A 75 -16.99 21.31 -0.97
N LEU A 76 -17.22 20.98 0.30
CA LEU A 76 -16.46 20.01 1.07
C LEU A 76 -17.35 18.84 1.48
N TYR A 77 -16.90 17.61 1.20
CA TYR A 77 -17.59 16.38 1.59
C TYR A 77 -16.91 15.74 2.80
N SER A 78 -17.51 15.91 3.98
CA SER A 78 -17.02 15.31 5.23
C SER A 78 -17.55 13.89 5.44
N GLU A 79 -18.84 13.68 5.19
CA GLU A 79 -19.50 12.41 5.51
C GLU A 79 -19.18 11.29 4.51
N PRO A 80 -18.94 10.05 4.98
CA PRO A 80 -18.80 8.88 4.12
C PRO A 80 -20.00 8.74 3.19
N SER A 81 -19.74 8.83 1.89
CA SER A 81 -20.76 8.82 0.85
C SER A 81 -20.14 8.54 -0.51
N PHE A 82 -20.95 8.07 -1.46
CA PHE A 82 -20.51 7.93 -2.85
C PHE A 82 -20.05 9.26 -3.46
N THR A 83 -20.63 10.38 -3.03
CA THR A 83 -20.19 11.71 -3.47
C THR A 83 -18.79 12.05 -2.96
N LYS A 84 -18.50 11.82 -1.66
CA LYS A 84 -17.14 11.97 -1.09
C LYS A 84 -16.14 11.06 -1.81
N THR A 85 -16.53 9.80 -2.02
CA THR A 85 -15.75 8.76 -2.71
C THR A 85 -15.41 9.19 -4.14
N LYS A 86 -16.40 9.74 -4.86
CA LYS A 86 -16.24 10.25 -6.22
C LYS A 86 -15.32 11.47 -6.25
N ALA A 87 -15.53 12.44 -5.34
CA ALA A 87 -14.68 13.62 -5.28
C ALA A 87 -13.20 13.26 -5.06
N LEU A 88 -12.92 12.29 -4.19
CA LEU A 88 -11.56 11.78 -3.98
C LEU A 88 -11.00 11.13 -5.25
N GLY A 89 -11.75 10.23 -5.88
CA GLY A 89 -11.31 9.54 -7.08
C GLY A 89 -11.13 10.48 -8.29
N ASP A 90 -12.03 11.43 -8.49
CA ASP A 90 -11.95 12.46 -9.52
C ASP A 90 -10.71 13.34 -9.33
N GLN A 91 -10.40 13.77 -8.10
CA GLN A 91 -9.19 14.54 -7.83
C GLN A 91 -7.93 13.76 -8.20
N ILE A 92 -7.85 12.50 -7.82
CA ILE A 92 -6.70 11.65 -8.17
C ILE A 92 -6.62 11.42 -9.69
N ALA A 93 -7.76 11.26 -10.38
CA ALA A 93 -7.80 11.18 -11.83
C ALA A 93 -7.30 12.48 -12.49
N ILE A 94 -7.76 13.64 -12.02
CA ILE A 94 -7.30 14.96 -12.50
C ILE A 94 -5.80 15.13 -12.31
N LEU A 95 -5.28 14.79 -11.13
CA LEU A 95 -3.84 14.83 -10.83
C LEU A 95 -3.05 13.94 -11.78
N SER A 96 -3.54 12.72 -12.02
CA SER A 96 -2.90 11.74 -12.90
C SER A 96 -2.90 12.17 -14.36
N LEU A 97 -4.05 12.63 -14.89
CA LEU A 97 -4.17 13.17 -16.26
C LEU A 97 -3.28 14.40 -16.45
N SER A 98 -3.26 15.30 -15.47
CA SER A 98 -2.44 16.51 -15.48
C SER A 98 -0.95 16.17 -15.47
N ALA A 99 -0.53 15.18 -14.67
CA ALA A 99 0.85 14.70 -14.62
C ALA A 99 1.30 14.15 -15.98
N LEU A 100 0.48 13.30 -16.60
CA LEU A 100 0.77 12.72 -17.92
C LEU A 100 0.82 13.78 -19.03
N LYS A 101 -0.05 14.79 -18.98
CA LYS A 101 -0.06 15.91 -19.94
C LYS A 101 1.16 16.82 -19.77
N LYS A 102 1.63 17.00 -18.54
CA LYS A 102 2.79 17.87 -18.23
C LYS A 102 4.12 17.20 -18.57
N ASN A 103 4.27 15.93 -18.21
CA ASN A 103 5.53 15.21 -18.37
C ASN A 103 5.26 13.70 -18.51
N SER A 104 5.19 13.24 -19.76
CA SER A 104 5.13 11.82 -20.11
C SER A 104 6.35 11.41 -20.93
N GLU A 105 6.75 10.16 -20.76
CA GLU A 105 7.80 9.52 -21.55
C GLU A 105 7.17 8.33 -22.27
N GLU A 106 7.32 8.28 -23.58
CA GLU A 106 6.89 7.17 -24.41
C GLU A 106 8.05 6.20 -24.62
N ILE A 107 7.80 4.91 -24.39
CA ILE A 107 8.81 3.85 -24.44
C ILE A 107 8.31 2.78 -25.40
N ASP A 108 8.77 2.83 -26.65
CA ASP A 108 8.31 1.94 -27.71
C ASP A 108 8.99 0.56 -27.69
N LYS A 109 10.21 0.50 -27.14
CA LYS A 109 11.03 -0.72 -27.08
C LYS A 109 11.79 -0.77 -25.79
N THR A 110 11.67 -1.90 -25.10
CA THR A 110 12.38 -2.13 -23.85
C THR A 110 12.52 -3.62 -23.57
N ASN A 111 13.44 -3.95 -22.68
CA ASN A 111 13.53 -5.25 -22.05
C ASN A 111 12.57 -5.34 -20.86
N ILE A 112 12.19 -6.59 -20.55
CA ILE A 112 11.40 -6.95 -19.37
C ILE A 112 12.23 -7.95 -18.57
N TYR A 113 12.41 -7.68 -17.29
CA TYR A 113 13.11 -8.56 -16.35
C TYR A 113 12.21 -8.85 -15.16
N LEU A 114 12.20 -10.09 -14.69
CA LEU A 114 11.36 -10.52 -13.56
C LEU A 114 12.20 -11.37 -12.62
N ARG A 115 12.15 -11.03 -11.34
CA ARG A 115 12.66 -11.86 -10.26
C ARG A 115 11.57 -12.04 -9.22
N ALA A 116 11.18 -13.29 -8.97
CA ALA A 116 10.27 -13.65 -7.91
C ALA A 116 10.96 -14.61 -6.93
N LYS A 117 10.62 -14.50 -5.65
CA LYS A 117 11.17 -15.33 -4.58
C LYS A 117 10.05 -15.75 -3.64
N THR A 118 9.83 -17.06 -3.53
CA THR A 118 9.03 -17.61 -2.43
C THR A 118 9.80 -17.44 -1.12
N ILE A 119 9.13 -16.93 -0.10
CA ILE A 119 9.69 -16.66 1.22
C ILE A 119 8.90 -17.39 2.30
N TYR A 120 9.50 -17.48 3.49
CA TYR A 120 8.95 -18.17 4.65
C TYR A 120 9.10 -17.28 5.87
N LEU A 121 7.98 -16.86 6.43
CA LEU A 121 7.92 -15.89 7.52
C LEU A 121 7.35 -16.56 8.79
N PRO A 122 8.01 -16.40 9.96
CA PRO A 122 7.47 -16.86 11.22
C PRO A 122 6.09 -16.25 11.48
N LEU A 123 5.14 -17.10 11.86
CA LEU A 123 3.84 -16.67 12.36
C LEU A 123 3.93 -16.61 13.88
N ASP A 124 4.17 -15.44 14.46
CA ASP A 124 4.27 -15.22 15.91
C ASP A 124 2.97 -14.75 16.55
N ASN A 125 2.08 -14.15 15.78
CA ASN A 125 0.79 -13.69 16.26
C ASN A 125 -0.07 -14.86 16.76
N THR A 126 -0.32 -14.89 18.08
CA THR A 126 -1.05 -15.97 18.75
C THR A 126 -2.51 -16.07 18.27
N VAL A 127 -3.15 -14.94 17.96
CA VAL A 127 -4.52 -14.94 17.42
C VAL A 127 -4.53 -15.61 16.04
N PHE A 128 -3.57 -15.29 15.18
CA PHE A 128 -3.46 -15.92 13.88
C PHE A 128 -3.08 -17.40 13.98
N ARG A 129 -2.23 -17.81 14.93
CA ARG A 129 -1.92 -19.22 15.22
C ARG A 129 -3.18 -19.99 15.58
N ILE A 130 -3.99 -19.47 16.51
CA ILE A 130 -5.26 -20.08 16.93
C ILE A 130 -6.25 -20.12 15.76
N ALA A 131 -6.43 -19.01 15.04
CA ALA A 131 -7.34 -18.91 13.90
C ALA A 131 -6.96 -19.88 12.77
N SER A 132 -5.66 -20.09 12.53
CA SER A 132 -5.17 -21.11 11.61
C SER A 132 -5.44 -22.53 12.12
N GLY A 133 -5.20 -22.78 13.41
CA GLY A 133 -5.45 -24.08 14.04
C GLY A 133 -6.91 -24.53 14.04
N ILE A 134 -7.86 -23.60 14.14
CA ILE A 134 -9.31 -23.89 14.03
C ILE A 134 -9.84 -23.82 12.59
N GLY A 135 -8.98 -23.56 11.60
CA GLY A 135 -9.32 -23.54 10.18
C GLY A 135 -10.04 -22.29 9.68
N LEU A 136 -10.05 -21.20 10.45
CA LEU A 136 -10.58 -19.89 10.06
C LEU A 136 -9.66 -19.20 9.05
N LEU A 137 -8.35 -19.21 9.31
CA LEU A 137 -7.33 -18.75 8.37
C LEU A 137 -6.77 -19.95 7.62
N LYS A 138 -6.99 -20.00 6.30
CA LYS A 138 -6.48 -21.05 5.42
C LYS A 138 -5.30 -20.51 4.63
N ARG A 139 -4.10 -20.57 5.22
CA ARG A 139 -2.85 -20.11 4.62
C ARG A 139 -1.92 -21.28 4.29
N GLY A 140 -1.00 -21.07 3.35
CA GLY A 140 0.06 -22.02 3.06
C GLY A 140 1.07 -22.05 4.20
N SER A 141 0.97 -23.03 5.10
CA SER A 141 1.93 -23.24 6.19
C SER A 141 2.80 -24.46 5.92
N PRO A 142 3.98 -24.30 5.31
CA PRO A 142 4.87 -25.41 4.97
C PRO A 142 5.44 -26.10 6.21
N GLU A 143 5.58 -25.36 7.30
CA GLU A 143 5.94 -25.83 8.63
C GLU A 143 4.97 -25.24 9.66
N LEU A 144 4.90 -25.83 10.85
CA LEU A 144 4.06 -25.32 11.92
C LEU A 144 4.47 -23.88 12.27
N PHE A 145 3.49 -22.96 12.24
CA PHE A 145 3.70 -21.53 12.51
C PHE A 145 4.74 -20.85 11.61
N ASN A 146 4.86 -21.32 10.38
CA ASN A 146 5.59 -20.63 9.33
C ASN A 146 4.63 -20.37 8.17
N THR A 147 4.64 -19.17 7.62
CA THR A 147 3.75 -18.74 6.54
C THR A 147 4.56 -18.61 5.25
N ARG A 148 4.18 -19.37 4.23
CA ARG A 148 4.73 -19.21 2.88
C ARG A 148 4.11 -17.98 2.23
N SER A 149 4.95 -17.11 1.68
CA SER A 149 4.52 -15.94 0.89
C SER A 149 5.46 -15.72 -0.31
N GLU A 150 5.33 -14.60 -1.00
CA GLU A 150 6.15 -14.27 -2.17
C GLU A 150 6.45 -12.78 -2.26
N VAL A 151 7.68 -12.45 -2.65
CA VAL A 151 8.07 -11.09 -3.10
C VAL A 151 8.57 -11.17 -4.53
N ALA A 152 8.37 -10.10 -5.29
CA ALA A 152 8.90 -10.01 -6.63
C ALA A 152 9.32 -8.59 -7.02
N ALA A 153 10.29 -8.50 -7.93
CA ALA A 153 10.63 -7.30 -8.66
C ALA A 153 10.41 -7.56 -10.15
N LEU A 154 9.78 -6.61 -10.83
CA LEU A 154 9.57 -6.60 -12.27
C LEU A 154 10.13 -5.29 -12.79
N GLN A 155 11.06 -5.36 -13.73
CA GLN A 155 11.56 -4.20 -14.43
C GLN A 155 11.03 -4.18 -15.86
N ILE A 156 10.43 -3.07 -16.26
CA ILE A 156 10.03 -2.78 -17.64
C ILE A 156 10.74 -1.48 -18.03
N GLY A 157 11.90 -1.61 -18.66
CA GLY A 157 12.73 -0.46 -19.05
C GLY A 157 13.16 0.39 -17.86
N PRO A 158 12.84 1.70 -17.87
CA PRO A 158 13.19 2.62 -16.78
C PRO A 158 12.25 2.52 -15.57
N ALA A 159 11.30 1.58 -15.55
CA ALA A 159 10.35 1.39 -14.46
C ALA A 159 10.59 0.09 -13.68
N MET A 160 10.69 0.19 -12.37
CA MET A 160 10.69 -0.93 -11.43
C MET A 160 9.35 -1.03 -10.72
N PHE A 161 8.79 -2.24 -10.68
CA PHE A 161 7.58 -2.60 -9.95
C PHE A 161 7.95 -3.63 -8.88
N VAL A 162 7.71 -3.28 -7.61
CA VAL A 162 8.00 -4.16 -6.46
C VAL A 162 6.69 -4.70 -5.93
N SER A 163 6.56 -6.03 -5.92
CA SER A 163 5.43 -6.78 -5.40
C SER A 163 5.65 -7.09 -3.92
N ILE A 164 4.75 -6.59 -3.07
CA ILE A 164 4.82 -6.66 -1.60
C ILE A 164 3.56 -7.35 -1.07
N PRO A 165 3.68 -8.49 -0.36
CA PRO A 165 2.54 -9.34 0.00
C PRO A 165 1.82 -8.88 1.27
N GLY A 166 1.52 -7.59 1.43
CA GLY A 166 0.85 -7.07 2.62
C GLY A 166 0.74 -5.55 2.68
N GLU A 167 0.39 -5.05 3.85
CA GLU A 167 0.25 -3.62 4.16
C GLU A 167 1.54 -3.06 4.76
N ILE A 168 2.48 -2.71 3.90
CA ILE A 168 3.78 -2.15 4.32
C ILE A 168 3.67 -0.70 4.76
N TYR A 169 4.33 -0.40 5.89
CA TYR A 169 4.44 0.96 6.41
C TYR A 169 5.26 1.84 5.44
N PRO A 170 4.77 3.05 5.10
CA PRO A 170 5.41 3.94 4.15
C PRO A 170 6.87 4.25 4.47
N GLU A 171 7.25 4.27 5.76
CA GLU A 171 8.59 4.58 6.25
C GLU A 171 9.63 3.56 5.79
N ILE A 172 9.24 2.29 5.60
CA ILE A 172 10.12 1.25 5.04
C ILE A 172 10.41 1.54 3.55
N VAL A 173 9.42 2.11 2.85
CA VAL A 173 9.50 2.34 1.41
C VAL A 173 10.18 3.67 1.10
N TYR A 174 9.75 4.73 1.77
CA TYR A 174 10.14 6.12 1.50
C TYR A 174 11.11 6.70 2.53
N GLY A 175 11.36 6.01 3.64
CA GLY A 175 12.22 6.46 4.73
C GLY A 175 11.46 7.21 5.81
N GLY A 176 12.17 7.51 6.89
CA GLY A 176 11.59 8.10 8.10
C GLY A 176 11.39 7.11 9.24
N ILE A 177 11.88 5.87 9.14
CA ILE A 177 11.82 4.91 10.25
C ILE A 177 12.48 5.51 11.49
N GLU A 178 11.74 5.48 12.60
CA GLU A 178 12.16 5.98 13.90
C GLU A 178 12.59 4.84 14.84
N ALA A 179 13.19 5.22 15.97
CA ALA A 179 13.39 4.35 17.11
C ALA A 179 12.90 5.06 18.39
N PRO A 180 11.58 5.29 18.49
CA PRO A 180 11.00 6.13 19.52
C PRO A 180 11.19 5.57 20.93
N GLU A 181 11.05 6.44 21.93
CA GLU A 181 11.03 6.03 23.34
C GLU A 181 9.73 5.25 23.62
N GLY A 182 9.86 4.12 24.33
CA GLY A 182 8.74 3.24 24.67
C GLY A 182 8.70 1.93 23.89
N ARG A 183 9.35 1.87 22.71
CA ARG A 183 9.35 0.69 21.83
C ARG A 183 9.71 -0.61 22.54
N ASP A 184 9.08 -1.70 22.10
CA ASP A 184 9.32 -3.05 22.62
C ASP A 184 10.76 -3.51 22.38
N PHE A 185 11.29 -3.23 21.18
CA PHE A 185 12.61 -3.68 20.77
C PHE A 185 13.60 -2.51 20.77
N LYS A 186 14.61 -2.59 21.65
CA LYS A 186 15.71 -1.61 21.74
C LYS A 186 16.74 -1.76 20.60
N VAL A 187 16.25 -1.72 19.37
CA VAL A 187 17.05 -1.72 18.15
C VAL A 187 17.03 -0.33 17.51
N TYR A 188 18.04 -0.05 16.69
CA TYR A 188 17.99 1.05 15.72
C TYR A 188 17.19 0.59 14.49
N PRO A 189 16.76 1.51 13.60
CA PRO A 189 16.16 1.13 12.32
C PRO A 189 17.06 0.14 11.56
N ILE A 190 16.50 -1.00 11.14
CA ILE A 190 17.24 -2.06 10.44
C ILE A 190 16.74 -2.32 9.03
N GLU A 191 15.52 -1.90 8.70
CA GLU A 191 14.94 -1.91 7.36
C GLU A 191 15.42 -0.70 6.55
N VAL A 192 16.75 -0.50 6.53
CA VAL A 192 17.44 0.65 5.91
C VAL A 192 18.55 0.18 4.94
N PRO A 193 18.81 0.90 3.84
CA PRO A 193 18.16 2.15 3.40
C PRO A 193 16.70 1.93 2.95
N PRO A 194 15.89 2.99 2.85
CA PRO A 194 14.52 2.89 2.32
C PRO A 194 14.49 2.16 0.98
N ILE A 195 13.45 1.36 0.72
CA ILE A 195 13.36 0.57 -0.53
C ILE A 195 13.52 1.47 -1.76
N GLN A 196 12.98 2.70 -1.73
CA GLN A 196 13.14 3.64 -2.83
C GLN A 196 14.60 3.97 -3.14
N ASP A 197 15.48 4.01 -2.15
CA ASP A 197 16.89 4.37 -2.33
C ASP A 197 17.71 3.19 -2.84
N VAL A 198 17.18 1.98 -2.74
CA VAL A 198 17.77 0.77 -3.33
C VAL A 198 17.52 0.71 -4.84
N ILE A 199 16.38 1.21 -5.32
CA ILE A 199 15.98 1.13 -6.73
C ILE A 199 16.67 2.24 -7.54
N THR A 200 17.48 1.85 -8.52
CA THR A 200 18.20 2.80 -9.40
C THR A 200 17.40 3.26 -10.62
N THR A 201 16.32 2.56 -10.98
CA THR A 201 15.48 2.93 -12.13
C THR A 201 14.74 4.26 -11.91
N LYS A 202 14.44 4.96 -13.01
CA LYS A 202 13.82 6.29 -12.98
C LYS A 202 12.42 6.28 -12.34
N TYR A 203 11.59 5.30 -12.70
CA TYR A 203 10.23 5.16 -12.20
C TYR A 203 10.16 3.99 -11.24
N LYS A 204 9.44 4.17 -10.13
CA LYS A 204 9.35 3.22 -9.02
C LYS A 204 7.88 3.06 -8.65
N PHE A 205 7.42 1.82 -8.60
CA PHE A 205 6.05 1.47 -8.28
C PHE A 205 6.05 0.36 -7.24
N TYR A 206 5.19 0.48 -6.23
CA TYR A 206 5.07 -0.48 -5.14
C TYR A 206 3.67 -1.06 -5.18
N ILE A 207 3.56 -2.31 -5.57
CA ILE A 207 2.30 -3.03 -5.67
C ILE A 207 2.14 -3.80 -4.36
N CYS A 208 1.40 -3.21 -3.42
CA CYS A 208 1.09 -3.84 -2.14
C CYS A 208 -0.16 -4.73 -2.25
N LEU A 209 -0.41 -5.57 -1.24
CA LEU A 209 -1.46 -6.59 -1.28
C LEU A 209 -1.34 -7.53 -2.51
N SER A 210 -0.12 -7.76 -2.99
CA SER A 210 0.12 -8.47 -4.25
C SER A 210 0.52 -9.93 -4.01
N ASN A 211 -0.05 -10.85 -4.80
CA ASN A 211 0.14 -12.31 -4.75
C ASN A 211 -0.30 -13.00 -3.44
N ASP A 212 -0.22 -12.30 -2.31
CA ASP A 212 -0.59 -12.78 -0.98
C ASP A 212 -0.91 -11.57 -0.07
N GLU A 213 -1.45 -11.84 1.12
CA GLU A 213 -1.83 -10.82 2.10
C GLU A 213 -1.42 -11.25 3.50
N ILE A 214 -0.27 -10.80 4.01
CA ILE A 214 0.29 -11.24 5.31
C ILE A 214 -0.02 -10.30 6.49
N GLY A 215 -0.89 -9.32 6.30
CA GLY A 215 -1.18 -8.29 7.29
C GLY A 215 -0.19 -7.13 7.23
N TYR A 216 -0.09 -6.41 8.35
CA TYR A 216 0.78 -5.23 8.44
C TYR A 216 2.26 -5.59 8.57
N ILE A 217 3.09 -4.78 7.91
CA ILE A 217 4.54 -4.89 7.94
C ILE A 217 5.10 -3.60 8.54
N ILE A 218 5.48 -3.67 9.82
CA ILE A 218 5.82 -2.54 10.70
C ILE A 218 7.32 -2.58 10.98
N PRO A 219 8.06 -1.46 10.91
CA PRO A 219 9.48 -1.43 11.23
C PRO A 219 9.75 -2.00 12.62
N LYS A 220 10.74 -2.87 12.77
CA LYS A 220 11.02 -3.53 14.05
C LYS A 220 11.28 -2.54 15.18
N SER A 221 11.90 -1.40 14.87
CA SER A 221 12.20 -0.33 15.83
C SER A 221 10.97 0.47 16.29
N GLU A 222 9.79 0.23 15.71
CA GLU A 222 8.54 0.94 16.00
C GLU A 222 7.46 0.04 16.61
N TRP A 223 7.79 -1.22 16.91
CA TRP A 223 6.84 -2.14 17.57
C TRP A 223 6.52 -1.73 19.00
N ASP A 224 5.24 -1.88 19.34
CA ASP A 224 4.68 -1.34 20.57
C ASP A 224 3.43 -2.10 21.09
N VAL A 225 3.60 -3.37 21.47
CA VAL A 225 2.53 -4.18 22.08
C VAL A 225 2.59 -4.18 23.61
N GLU A 226 3.68 -3.71 24.22
CA GLU A 226 3.84 -3.63 25.67
C GLU A 226 3.95 -2.18 26.19
N LYS A 227 3.72 -1.98 27.49
CA LYS A 227 3.90 -0.65 28.10
C LYS A 227 5.39 -0.36 28.36
N PRO A 228 5.82 0.91 28.25
CA PRO A 228 5.03 2.09 27.93
C PRO A 228 4.81 2.27 26.42
N TYR A 229 3.57 2.54 26.00
CA TYR A 229 3.24 2.69 24.60
C TYR A 229 3.88 3.92 23.96
N LEU A 230 4.24 3.80 22.67
CA LEU A 230 4.80 4.85 21.84
C LEU A 230 3.91 6.08 21.79
N TYR A 231 4.56 7.23 21.64
CA TYR A 231 3.93 8.53 21.49
C TYR A 231 2.95 8.87 22.64
N ASN A 232 3.18 8.32 23.84
CA ASN A 232 2.30 8.43 25.01
C ASN A 232 0.87 7.92 24.74
N SER A 233 0.73 6.92 23.88
CA SER A 233 -0.55 6.28 23.61
C SER A 233 -1.09 5.56 24.86
N LYS A 234 -2.40 5.35 24.88
CA LYS A 234 -3.09 4.58 25.95
C LYS A 234 -3.16 3.08 25.65
N SER A 235 -2.89 2.69 24.42
CA SER A 235 -2.93 1.32 23.90
C SER A 235 -1.86 1.13 22.82
N ASP A 236 -1.64 -0.13 22.48
CA ASP A 236 -0.92 -0.55 21.28
C ASP A 236 -1.56 0.01 20.01
N PHE A 237 -0.78 -0.01 18.92
CA PHE A 237 -1.23 0.40 17.60
C PHE A 237 -1.91 -0.76 16.84
N TYR A 238 -2.73 -0.41 15.85
CA TYR A 238 -3.60 -1.36 15.14
C TYR A 238 -2.82 -2.39 14.31
N GLY A 239 -1.65 -2.00 13.79
CA GLY A 239 -0.91 -2.83 12.85
C GLY A 239 -0.38 -4.10 13.52
N GLU A 240 0.10 -3.99 14.75
CA GLU A 240 0.82 -5.02 15.50
C GLU A 240 -0.10 -6.22 15.76
N GLY A 241 -1.35 -5.95 16.12
CA GLY A 241 -2.38 -6.98 16.28
C GLY A 241 -2.75 -7.70 14.98
N ASN A 242 -2.47 -7.09 13.83
CA ASN A 242 -2.79 -7.60 12.48
C ASN A 242 -1.53 -7.92 11.66
N SER A 243 -0.39 -8.17 12.31
CA SER A 243 0.85 -8.60 11.66
C SER A 243 1.14 -10.08 11.93
N LEU A 244 1.99 -10.73 11.11
CA LEU A 244 2.53 -12.05 11.44
C LEU A 244 3.43 -11.99 12.70
N GLY A 245 4.12 -10.87 12.93
CA GLY A 245 5.02 -10.69 14.07
C GLY A 245 6.20 -9.74 13.80
N PRO A 246 7.04 -9.46 14.81
CA PRO A 246 8.09 -8.45 14.74
C PRO A 246 9.27 -8.77 13.82
N GLU A 247 9.45 -10.04 13.44
CA GLU A 247 10.47 -10.43 12.45
C GLU A 247 9.98 -10.29 11.00
N THR A 248 8.71 -9.92 10.77
CA THR A 248 8.12 -9.81 9.43
C THR A 248 8.84 -8.76 8.58
N ALA A 249 8.92 -7.52 9.06
CA ALA A 249 9.53 -6.42 8.31
C ALA A 249 11.02 -6.63 8.03
N PRO A 250 11.87 -7.04 8.99
CA PRO A 250 13.28 -7.29 8.73
C PRO A 250 13.54 -8.38 7.68
N LEU A 251 12.83 -9.51 7.78
CA LEU A 251 13.00 -10.63 6.85
C LEU A 251 12.47 -10.26 5.46
N LEU A 252 11.29 -9.66 5.39
CA LEU A 252 10.68 -9.24 4.14
C LEU A 252 11.50 -8.16 3.44
N TYR A 253 11.98 -7.15 4.18
CA TYR A 253 12.83 -6.09 3.64
C TYR A 253 14.08 -6.66 2.98
N LYS A 254 14.77 -7.59 3.66
CA LYS A 254 15.95 -8.27 3.11
C LYS A 254 15.64 -8.96 1.78
N ASP A 255 14.54 -9.72 1.72
CA ASP A 255 14.16 -10.46 0.52
C ASP A 255 13.68 -9.53 -0.61
N ILE A 256 13.00 -8.42 -0.31
CA ILE A 256 12.65 -7.37 -1.27
C ILE A 256 13.93 -6.75 -1.88
N VAL A 257 14.89 -6.36 -1.04
CA VAL A 257 16.17 -5.80 -1.50
C VAL A 257 16.94 -6.79 -2.37
N GLU A 258 16.92 -8.08 -2.02
CA GLU A 258 17.55 -9.13 -2.82
C GLU A 258 16.92 -9.23 -4.21
N VAL A 259 15.59 -9.32 -4.32
CA VAL A 259 14.94 -9.45 -5.65
C VAL A 259 15.10 -8.20 -6.52
N ILE A 260 15.19 -7.00 -5.92
CA ILE A 260 15.49 -5.77 -6.65
C ILE A 260 16.91 -5.81 -7.22
N ARG A 261 17.90 -6.14 -6.38
CA ARG A 261 19.32 -6.18 -6.79
C ARG A 261 19.64 -7.27 -7.79
N ASP A 262 18.89 -8.37 -7.78
CA ASP A 262 19.01 -9.44 -8.78
C ASP A 262 18.66 -8.97 -10.21
N LEU A 263 18.00 -7.81 -10.37
CA LEU A 263 17.64 -7.23 -11.67
C LEU A 263 18.58 -6.12 -12.15
N GLU A 264 19.49 -5.63 -11.30
CA GLU A 264 20.46 -4.57 -11.61
C GLU A 264 21.79 -5.14 -12.14
#